data_AF-A0A8B7V3D0-F1
#
_entry.id   AF-A0A8B7V3D0-F1
#
_cell.length_a   1.000
_cell.length_b   1.000
_cell.length_c   1.000
_cell.angle_alpha   90.00
_cell.angle_beta   90.00
_cell.angle_gamma   90.00
#
_symmetry.space_group_name_H-M   'P 1'
#
loop_
_entity.id
_entity.type
_entity.pdbx_description
1 polymer ?
#
loop_
_entity_poly.entity_id
_entity_poly.type
_entity_poly.pdbx_seq_one_letter_code
_entity_poly.pdbx_strand_id
1 'polypeptide(L)'
;MREDRGSLTAAILDLVELYCNTFNADFQTSVPGSRKHDLVQEACHFSGALAFTVYATHRIPIIWVTSYEDFYLSCSLSHGGKELCSPLQTRKAQFSKYLFHLIIWDQQICFPVQVNRLPRETLLCVTLYALPIPPPGSSSEANKQRRVPEALGWVTTPLFNFRQVLTCGRKLLGLWPATQENPSARWSAPNFHQPDSVILQIDFPTSAFDVKFTSPSRDKFSPRYEFGSLLEEDQHKLKDIMQKESLYWLTDADKKRLWEKRYYCHSQVSSLPLVLASAPSWEWACLPDIYALLKQWTHMNHQDALGLLHAT
;
A
#
# COMPACT_ATOMS: atom_id res chain seq x y z
N MET A 1 -22.32 -19.01 -34.16
CA MET A 1 -21.14 -18.49 -34.92
C MET A 1 -21.03 -16.96 -35.01
N ARG A 2 -22.12 -16.17 -35.02
CA ARG A 2 -22.01 -14.69 -35.00
C ARG A 2 -21.80 -14.10 -33.60
N GLU A 3 -22.37 -14.69 -32.54
CA GLU A 3 -22.14 -14.28 -31.13
C GLU A 3 -20.68 -14.44 -30.69
N ASP A 4 -20.01 -15.52 -31.13
CA ASP A 4 -18.62 -15.84 -30.77
C ASP A 4 -17.61 -14.78 -31.24
N ARG A 5 -17.84 -14.20 -32.42
CA ARG A 5 -16.96 -13.15 -32.97
C ARG A 5 -17.07 -11.83 -32.19
N GLY A 6 -18.26 -11.50 -31.71
CA GLY A 6 -18.48 -10.31 -30.87
C GLY A 6 -17.79 -10.43 -29.52
N SER A 7 -17.95 -11.59 -28.87
CA SER A 7 -17.32 -11.88 -27.57
C SER A 7 -15.79 -11.90 -27.66
N LEU A 8 -15.22 -12.49 -28.72
CA LEU A 8 -13.77 -12.49 -28.92
C LEU A 8 -13.22 -11.08 -29.13
N THR A 9 -13.91 -10.27 -29.95
CA THR A 9 -13.48 -8.89 -30.21
C THR A 9 -13.49 -8.06 -28.93
N ALA A 10 -14.54 -8.18 -28.11
CA ALA A 10 -14.61 -7.51 -26.82
C ALA A 10 -13.47 -7.94 -25.88
N ALA A 11 -13.22 -9.25 -25.75
CA ALA A 11 -12.14 -9.78 -24.91
C ALA A 11 -10.74 -9.30 -25.37
N ILE A 12 -10.53 -9.16 -26.69
CA ILE A 12 -9.28 -8.60 -27.23
C ILE A 12 -9.17 -7.11 -26.86
N LEU A 13 -10.24 -6.33 -27.01
CA LEU A 13 -10.23 -4.91 -26.65
C LEU A 13 -9.96 -4.71 -25.15
N ASP A 14 -10.59 -5.51 -24.29
CA ASP A 14 -10.36 -5.50 -22.83
C ASP A 14 -8.89 -5.84 -22.51
N LEU A 15 -8.30 -6.80 -23.23
CA LEU A 15 -6.89 -7.17 -23.05
C LEU A 15 -5.95 -6.04 -23.49
N VAL A 16 -6.24 -5.37 -24.61
CA VAL A 16 -5.44 -4.23 -25.08
C VAL A 16 -5.58 -3.06 -24.12
N GLU A 17 -6.77 -2.78 -23.60
CA GLU A 17 -6.98 -1.76 -22.57
C GLU A 17 -6.21 -2.10 -21.28
N LEU A 18 -6.27 -3.35 -20.83
CA LEU A 18 -5.49 -3.81 -19.69
C LEU A 18 -3.98 -3.61 -19.93
N TYR A 19 -3.51 -3.91 -21.14
CA TYR A 19 -2.12 -3.71 -21.52
C TYR A 19 -1.74 -2.22 -21.46
N CYS A 20 -2.51 -1.33 -22.08
CA CYS A 20 -2.27 0.12 -22.05
C CYS A 20 -2.31 0.70 -20.63
N ASN A 21 -3.15 0.15 -19.75
CA ASN A 21 -3.25 0.58 -18.36
C ASN A 21 -2.14 0.03 -17.45
N THR A 22 -1.51 -1.07 -17.85
CA THR A 22 -0.47 -1.76 -17.08
C THR A 22 0.93 -1.33 -17.52
N PHE A 23 1.15 -1.26 -18.83
CA PHE A 23 2.41 -0.94 -19.47
C PHE A 23 2.34 0.48 -20.00
N ASN A 24 3.48 1.18 -20.04
CA ASN A 24 3.55 2.56 -20.53
C ASN A 24 3.47 2.57 -22.07
N ALA A 25 2.30 2.20 -22.61
CA ALA A 25 2.04 2.11 -24.03
C ALA A 25 1.93 3.51 -24.65
N ASP A 26 2.49 3.66 -25.84
CA ASP A 26 2.43 4.88 -26.66
C ASP A 26 1.11 5.01 -27.43
N PHE A 27 0.22 4.01 -27.32
CA PHE A 27 -1.11 4.00 -27.90
C PHE A 27 -2.18 3.84 -26.82
N GLN A 28 -3.37 4.36 -27.09
CA GLN A 28 -4.56 4.17 -26.27
C GLN A 28 -5.68 3.58 -27.12
N THR A 29 -6.45 2.67 -26.55
CA THR A 29 -7.68 2.20 -27.18
C THR A 29 -8.69 3.34 -27.19
N SER A 30 -8.93 3.92 -28.37
CA SER A 30 -9.98 4.92 -28.55
C SER A 30 -11.34 4.20 -28.50
N VAL A 31 -11.82 3.86 -27.30
CA VAL A 31 -13.19 3.37 -27.13
C VAL A 31 -14.10 4.60 -27.05
N PRO A 32 -15.03 4.82 -28.00
CA PRO A 32 -16.07 5.83 -27.85
C PRO A 32 -16.92 5.42 -26.65
N GLY A 33 -16.81 6.14 -25.54
CA GLY A 33 -17.47 5.78 -24.28
C GLY A 33 -16.60 5.02 -23.28
N SER A 34 -15.26 5.02 -23.44
CA SER A 34 -14.35 4.72 -22.32
C SER A 34 -14.87 5.47 -21.10
N ARG A 35 -15.22 4.72 -20.05
CA ARG A 35 -15.84 5.23 -18.83
C ARG A 35 -14.85 6.17 -18.14
N LYS A 36 -14.74 7.40 -18.65
CA LYS A 36 -14.49 8.54 -17.79
C LYS A 36 -15.70 8.55 -16.87
N HIS A 37 -15.51 8.06 -15.66
CA HIS A 37 -16.54 8.15 -14.65
C HIS A 37 -16.77 9.65 -14.39
N ASP A 38 -17.74 10.24 -15.10
CA ASP A 38 -18.15 11.63 -14.87
C ASP A 38 -18.69 11.79 -13.44
N LEU A 39 -19.14 10.69 -12.85
CA LEU A 39 -19.56 10.58 -11.47
C LEU A 39 -18.35 10.30 -10.56
N VAL A 40 -18.16 11.18 -9.59
CA VAL A 40 -17.11 11.08 -8.57
C VAL A 40 -17.78 10.96 -7.20
N GLN A 41 -17.35 9.97 -6.42
CA GLN A 41 -17.72 9.80 -5.02
C GLN A 41 -16.51 10.15 -4.15
N GLU A 42 -16.70 10.94 -3.10
CA GLU A 42 -15.61 11.22 -2.17
C GLU A 42 -15.30 10.00 -1.29
N ALA A 43 -14.02 9.68 -1.16
CA ALA A 43 -13.55 8.54 -0.39
C ALA A 43 -13.97 8.62 1.09
N CYS A 44 -14.01 9.82 1.68
CA CYS A 44 -14.43 10.03 3.08
C CYS A 44 -15.90 9.64 3.35
N HIS A 45 -16.75 9.64 2.32
CA HIS A 45 -18.15 9.24 2.39
C HIS A 45 -18.37 7.79 1.96
N PHE A 46 -17.31 7.04 1.59
CA PHE A 46 -17.40 5.67 1.13
C PHE A 46 -17.01 4.68 2.24
N SER A 47 -18.01 4.12 2.94
CA SER A 47 -17.83 3.22 4.08
C SER A 47 -17.64 1.75 3.73
N GLY A 48 -17.43 1.43 2.45
CA GLY A 48 -17.18 0.06 1.99
C GLY A 48 -15.86 -0.48 2.52
N ALA A 49 -15.82 -1.77 2.89
CA ALA A 49 -14.58 -2.44 3.22
C ALA A 49 -13.67 -2.53 1.97
N LEU A 50 -12.35 -2.39 2.17
CA LEU A 50 -11.42 -2.61 1.08
C LEU A 50 -11.34 -4.11 0.76
N ALA A 51 -11.81 -4.47 -0.44
CA ALA A 51 -11.75 -5.84 -0.93
C ALA A 51 -11.29 -5.90 -2.39
N PHE A 52 -10.65 -7.00 -2.74
CA PHE A 52 -10.24 -7.32 -4.11
C PHE A 52 -10.08 -8.83 -4.27
N THR A 53 -10.14 -9.31 -5.51
CA THR A 53 -9.86 -10.72 -5.82
C THR A 53 -8.41 -10.88 -6.22
N VAL A 54 -7.71 -11.76 -5.52
CA VAL A 54 -6.43 -12.30 -5.96
C VAL A 54 -6.73 -13.43 -6.93
N TYR A 55 -6.55 -13.18 -8.22
CA TYR A 55 -6.96 -14.14 -9.25
C TYR A 55 -5.88 -15.19 -9.49
N ALA A 56 -4.76 -14.80 -10.08
CA ALA A 56 -3.70 -15.72 -10.46
C ALA A 56 -2.33 -15.05 -10.53
N THR A 57 -1.27 -15.85 -10.47
CA THR A 57 0.09 -15.46 -10.86
C THR A 57 0.48 -16.16 -12.15
N HIS A 58 1.03 -15.39 -13.07
CA HIS A 58 1.45 -15.80 -14.40
C HIS A 58 2.97 -15.77 -14.52
N ARG A 59 3.51 -16.36 -15.59
CA ARG A 59 4.95 -16.47 -15.85
C ARG A 59 5.71 -17.19 -14.73
N ILE A 60 5.11 -18.25 -14.18
CA ILE A 60 5.76 -19.04 -13.14
C ILE A 60 7.00 -19.75 -13.71
N PRO A 61 8.19 -19.54 -13.13
CA PRO A 61 9.40 -20.26 -13.54
C PRO A 61 9.21 -21.76 -13.45
N ILE A 62 9.56 -22.49 -14.51
CA ILE A 62 9.35 -23.94 -14.55
C ILE A 62 10.12 -24.69 -13.45
N ILE A 63 11.26 -24.15 -13.04
CA ILE A 63 12.07 -24.70 -11.94
C ILE A 63 11.29 -24.75 -10.62
N TRP A 64 10.33 -23.84 -10.40
CA TRP A 64 9.54 -23.82 -9.16
C TRP A 64 8.62 -25.03 -9.02
N VAL A 65 8.21 -25.64 -10.15
CA VAL A 65 7.37 -26.84 -10.16
C VAL A 65 8.05 -28.02 -9.45
N THR A 66 9.38 -28.10 -9.52
CA THR A 66 10.16 -29.16 -8.89
C THR A 66 10.79 -28.76 -7.57
N SER A 67 10.83 -27.46 -7.27
CA SER A 67 11.46 -26.92 -6.06
C SER A 67 10.48 -26.61 -4.95
N TYR A 68 9.21 -26.31 -5.28
CA TYR A 68 8.23 -25.82 -4.33
C TYR A 68 6.86 -26.50 -4.48
N GLU A 69 6.17 -26.62 -3.34
CA GLU A 69 4.77 -26.98 -3.22
C GLU A 69 4.02 -25.88 -2.44
N ASP A 70 2.70 -25.87 -2.48
CA ASP A 70 1.84 -24.99 -1.66
C ASP A 70 2.21 -23.50 -1.75
N PHE A 71 1.74 -22.85 -2.81
CA PHE A 71 1.93 -21.42 -3.03
C PHE A 71 0.80 -20.62 -2.39
N TYR A 72 1.13 -19.49 -1.75
CA TYR A 72 0.13 -18.56 -1.23
C TYR A 72 0.63 -17.13 -1.28
N LEU A 73 -0.29 -16.17 -1.25
CA LEU A 73 0.02 -14.75 -1.22
C LEU A 73 -0.32 -14.19 0.16
N SER A 74 0.58 -13.37 0.70
CA SER A 74 0.33 -12.52 1.86
C SER A 74 0.09 -11.10 1.38
N CYS A 75 -1.02 -10.49 1.77
CA CYS A 75 -1.41 -9.12 1.43
C CYS A 75 -1.43 -8.27 2.71
N SER A 76 -0.76 -7.13 2.71
CA SER A 76 -0.81 -6.16 3.83
C SER A 76 -1.06 -4.75 3.34
N LEU A 77 -1.60 -3.91 4.22
CA LEU A 77 -1.82 -2.49 3.99
C LEU A 77 -0.89 -1.70 4.90
N SER A 78 -0.17 -0.73 4.35
CA SER A 78 0.72 0.12 5.15
C SER A 78 0.60 1.60 4.81
N HIS A 79 0.96 2.43 5.78
CA HIS A 79 1.11 3.88 5.64
C HIS A 79 2.31 4.34 6.46
N GLY A 80 3.27 5.03 5.84
CA GLY A 80 4.49 5.49 6.51
C GLY A 80 5.25 4.36 7.21
N GLY A 81 5.45 3.22 6.52
CA GLY A 81 6.16 2.07 7.04
C GLY A 81 5.41 1.20 8.06
N LYS A 82 4.22 1.63 8.53
CA LYS A 82 3.43 0.93 9.54
C LYS A 82 2.24 0.20 8.92
N GLU A 83 2.00 -1.03 9.35
CA GLU A 83 0.82 -1.79 8.93
C GLU A 83 -0.46 -1.19 9.54
N LEU A 84 -1.51 -1.06 8.73
CA LEU A 84 -2.82 -0.56 9.15
C LEU A 84 -3.65 -1.65 9.86
N CYS A 85 -3.37 -2.91 9.55
CA CYS A 85 -4.02 -4.09 10.13
C CYS A 85 -3.14 -5.33 9.88
N SER A 86 -3.46 -6.45 10.53
CA SER A 86 -2.76 -7.72 10.28
C SER A 86 -2.84 -8.14 8.81
N PRO A 87 -1.74 -8.70 8.24
CA PRO A 87 -1.76 -9.22 6.88
C PRO A 87 -2.79 -10.33 6.69
N LEU A 88 -3.38 -10.39 5.50
CA LEU A 88 -4.31 -11.44 5.09
C LEU A 88 -3.66 -12.36 4.08
N GLN A 89 -3.90 -13.66 4.23
CA GLN A 89 -3.32 -14.68 3.37
C GLN A 89 -4.39 -15.34 2.50
N THR A 90 -4.02 -15.67 1.26
CA THR A 90 -4.82 -16.58 0.45
C THR A 90 -4.74 -18.01 0.98
N ARG A 91 -5.64 -18.86 0.51
CA ARG A 91 -5.47 -20.31 0.59
C ARG A 91 -4.17 -20.71 -0.11
N LYS A 92 -3.62 -21.85 0.30
CA LYS A 92 -2.57 -22.52 -0.45
C LYS A 92 -3.14 -23.03 -1.77
N ALA A 93 -2.39 -22.84 -2.84
CA ALA A 93 -2.72 -23.29 -4.18
C ALA A 93 -1.52 -24.01 -4.80
N GLN A 94 -1.79 -24.85 -5.78
CA GLN A 94 -0.78 -25.64 -6.45
C GLN A 94 -0.59 -25.14 -7.88
N PHE A 95 0.57 -25.47 -8.44
CA PHE A 95 0.88 -25.18 -9.82
C PHE A 95 -0.16 -25.80 -10.77
N SER A 96 -0.61 -25.03 -11.76
CA SER A 96 -1.52 -25.48 -12.80
C SER A 96 -0.89 -25.33 -14.17
N LYS A 97 -0.88 -26.43 -14.93
CA LYS A 97 -0.43 -26.45 -16.34
C LYS A 97 -1.64 -26.45 -17.25
N TYR A 98 -1.96 -25.28 -17.82
CA TYR A 98 -2.92 -25.14 -18.92
C TYR A 98 -2.16 -24.89 -20.23
N LEU A 99 -2.54 -23.87 -21.01
CA LEU A 99 -1.74 -23.33 -22.12
C LEU A 99 -0.46 -22.64 -21.63
N PHE A 100 -0.47 -22.15 -20.39
CA PHE A 100 0.63 -21.44 -19.74
C PHE A 100 0.83 -21.97 -18.31
N HIS A 101 1.97 -21.64 -17.72
CA HIS A 101 2.33 -21.94 -16.32
C HIS A 101 1.76 -20.86 -15.40
N LEU A 102 0.80 -21.22 -14.55
CA LEU A 102 0.16 -20.28 -13.64
C LEU A 102 -0.33 -20.94 -12.34
N ILE A 103 -0.57 -20.12 -11.32
CA ILE A 103 -1.20 -20.55 -10.06
C ILE A 103 -2.49 -19.72 -9.91
N ILE A 104 -3.63 -20.40 -9.73
CA ILE A 104 -4.93 -19.75 -9.57
C ILE A 104 -5.34 -19.83 -8.10
N TRP A 105 -5.63 -18.68 -7.50
CA TRP A 105 -6.32 -18.61 -6.21
C TRP A 105 -7.80 -18.32 -6.37
N ASP A 106 -8.16 -17.42 -7.28
CA ASP A 106 -9.52 -16.90 -7.46
C ASP A 106 -10.23 -16.68 -6.10
N GLN A 107 -9.57 -15.89 -5.25
CA GLN A 107 -9.98 -15.68 -3.88
C GLN A 107 -10.12 -14.20 -3.57
N GLN A 108 -11.29 -13.83 -3.04
CA GLN A 108 -11.50 -12.50 -2.50
C GLN A 108 -10.76 -12.32 -1.17
N ILE A 109 -10.00 -11.24 -1.06
CA ILE A 109 -9.40 -10.73 0.17
C ILE A 109 -10.22 -9.52 0.59
N CYS A 110 -10.66 -9.51 1.86
CA CYS A 110 -11.43 -8.41 2.44
C CYS A 110 -10.73 -7.93 3.71
N PHE A 111 -10.12 -6.76 3.66
CA PHE A 111 -9.47 -6.17 4.82
C PHE A 111 -10.50 -5.66 5.84
N PRO A 112 -10.22 -5.74 7.15
CA PRO A 112 -11.08 -5.19 8.20
C PRO A 112 -10.93 -3.66 8.30
N VAL A 113 -10.75 -2.98 7.17
CA VAL A 113 -10.53 -1.53 7.08
C VAL A 113 -11.47 -0.97 6.02
N GLN A 114 -12.17 0.12 6.37
CA GLN A 114 -13.05 0.84 5.46
C GLN A 114 -12.25 1.84 4.63
N VAL A 115 -12.67 2.04 3.38
CA VAL A 115 -11.98 2.95 2.45
C VAL A 115 -11.91 4.39 2.96
N ASN A 116 -12.96 4.90 3.60
CA ASN A 116 -12.98 6.24 4.21
C ASN A 116 -11.99 6.41 5.38
N ARG A 117 -11.42 5.32 5.90
CA ARG A 117 -10.39 5.31 6.94
C ARG A 117 -8.98 5.07 6.39
N LEU A 118 -8.81 4.99 5.07
CA LEU A 118 -7.50 4.86 4.47
C LEU A 118 -6.80 6.22 4.42
N PRO A 119 -5.58 6.35 4.98
CA PRO A 119 -4.68 7.43 4.61
C PRO A 119 -4.49 7.48 3.10
N ARG A 120 -4.22 8.67 2.58
CA ARG A 120 -4.10 8.86 1.14
C ARG A 120 -2.93 8.06 0.55
N GLU A 121 -1.81 8.04 1.24
CA GLU A 121 -0.58 7.36 0.83
C GLU A 121 -0.60 5.86 1.18
N THR A 122 -1.78 5.25 1.42
CA THR A 122 -1.87 3.82 1.71
C THR A 122 -1.31 2.98 0.56
N LEU A 123 -0.40 2.07 0.92
CA LEU A 123 0.20 1.09 0.03
C LEU A 123 -0.40 -0.29 0.30
N LEU A 124 -0.69 -1.02 -0.78
CA LEU A 124 -0.93 -2.46 -0.76
C LEU A 124 0.40 -3.16 -1.06
N CYS A 125 0.87 -3.97 -0.11
CA CYS A 125 2.02 -4.84 -0.28
C CYS A 125 1.54 -6.29 -0.48
N VAL A 126 2.05 -6.97 -1.50
CA VAL A 126 1.75 -8.38 -1.74
C VAL A 126 3.03 -9.16 -1.91
N THR A 127 3.17 -10.25 -1.16
CA THR A 127 4.33 -11.16 -1.21
C THR A 127 3.88 -12.58 -1.52
N LEU A 128 4.48 -13.18 -2.54
CA LEU A 128 4.30 -14.57 -2.93
C LEU A 128 5.22 -15.46 -2.09
N TYR A 129 4.64 -16.47 -1.46
CA TYR A 129 5.34 -17.49 -0.69
C TYR A 129 5.11 -18.87 -1.27
N ALA A 130 6.05 -19.78 -1.02
CA ALA A 130 5.88 -21.20 -1.28
C ALA A 130 6.63 -22.05 -0.25
N LEU A 131 6.28 -23.33 -0.15
CA LEU A 131 6.97 -24.29 0.71
C LEU A 131 7.98 -25.10 -0.11
N PRO A 132 9.25 -25.20 0.29
CA PRO A 132 10.22 -26.01 -0.44
C PRO A 132 9.86 -27.51 -0.35
N ILE A 133 10.01 -28.20 -1.49
CA ILE A 133 9.87 -29.66 -1.57
C ILE A 133 11.09 -30.31 -0.91
N PRO A 134 10.96 -31.39 -0.11
CA PRO A 134 12.10 -32.03 0.53
C PRO A 134 12.97 -32.75 -0.48
N PRO A 135 14.28 -32.87 -0.22
CA PRO A 135 15.08 -33.83 -0.93
C PRO A 135 14.54 -35.26 -0.71
N PRO A 136 14.61 -36.12 -1.74
CA PRO A 136 14.15 -37.50 -1.64
C PRO A 136 14.87 -38.24 -0.51
N GLY A 137 14.11 -38.93 0.35
CA GLY A 137 14.63 -39.68 1.51
C GLY A 137 14.55 -38.95 2.87
N SER A 138 14.12 -37.69 2.91
CA SER A 138 14.01 -36.87 4.15
C SER A 138 12.58 -36.76 4.72
N SER A 139 11.63 -37.50 4.15
CA SER A 139 10.18 -37.41 4.43
C SER A 139 9.75 -38.12 5.71
N SER A 140 10.18 -37.62 6.87
CA SER A 140 9.47 -37.88 8.14
C SER A 140 8.31 -36.89 8.27
N GLU A 141 7.15 -37.34 8.77
CA GLU A 141 5.98 -36.47 9.02
C GLU A 141 6.32 -35.31 9.97
N ALA A 142 7.28 -35.50 10.88
CA ALA A 142 7.80 -34.43 11.75
C ALA A 142 8.58 -33.33 11.00
N ASN A 143 9.20 -33.65 9.85
CA ASN A 143 9.90 -32.69 8.99
C ASN A 143 8.95 -31.93 8.05
N LYS A 144 7.75 -32.44 7.76
CA LYS A 144 6.73 -31.75 6.95
C LYS A 144 6.16 -30.52 7.68
N GLN A 145 5.95 -30.61 8.99
CA GLN A 145 5.37 -29.52 9.80
C GLN A 145 6.36 -28.39 10.12
N ARG A 146 7.66 -28.59 9.93
CA ARG A 146 8.70 -27.63 10.30
C ARG A 146 9.25 -26.80 9.14
N ARG A 147 8.66 -26.92 7.94
CA ARG A 147 9.16 -26.22 6.76
C ARG A 147 8.78 -24.75 6.81
N VAL A 148 9.79 -23.90 6.71
CA VAL A 148 9.63 -22.44 6.69
C VAL A 148 9.25 -22.04 5.27
N PRO A 149 8.14 -21.30 5.06
CA PRO A 149 7.82 -20.74 3.76
C PRO A 149 8.90 -19.78 3.27
N GLU A 150 9.26 -19.89 2.00
CA GLU A 150 10.19 -18.98 1.34
C GLU A 150 9.42 -17.89 0.60
N ALA A 151 9.83 -16.63 0.76
CA ALA A 151 9.36 -15.55 -0.08
C ALA A 151 9.99 -15.70 -1.47
N LEU A 152 9.17 -15.68 -2.53
CA LEU A 152 9.64 -15.84 -3.90
C LEU A 152 9.65 -14.51 -4.66
N GLY A 153 8.76 -13.59 -4.32
CA GLY A 153 8.74 -12.25 -4.86
C GLY A 153 7.65 -11.38 -4.25
N TRP A 154 7.73 -10.08 -4.48
CA TRP A 154 6.86 -9.10 -3.83
C TRP A 154 6.55 -7.92 -4.75
N VAL A 155 5.49 -7.17 -4.44
CA VAL A 155 5.17 -5.90 -5.08
C VAL A 155 4.46 -4.98 -4.11
N THR A 156 4.73 -3.67 -4.21
CA THR A 156 4.06 -2.63 -3.43
C THR A 156 3.40 -1.64 -4.38
N THR A 157 2.10 -1.41 -4.25
CA THR A 157 1.35 -0.49 -5.12
C THR A 157 0.47 0.46 -4.32
N PRO A 158 0.38 1.75 -4.68
CA PRO A 158 -0.50 2.68 -3.98
C PRO A 158 -1.97 2.34 -4.28
N LEU A 159 -2.81 2.39 -3.25
CA LEU A 159 -4.25 2.20 -3.44
C LEU A 159 -4.89 3.38 -4.15
N PHE A 160 -4.36 4.59 -4.00
CA PHE A 160 -4.83 5.76 -4.72
C PHE A 160 -3.77 6.22 -5.73
N ASN A 161 -4.18 6.58 -6.95
CA ASN A 161 -3.25 7.00 -8.00
C ASN A 161 -2.87 8.50 -7.89
N PHE A 162 -2.02 9.01 -8.78
CA PHE A 162 -1.59 10.43 -8.77
C PHE A 162 -2.75 11.45 -8.92
N ARG A 163 -3.89 11.02 -9.47
CA ARG A 163 -5.11 11.84 -9.63
C ARG A 163 -6.04 11.80 -8.42
N GLN A 164 -5.60 11.18 -7.33
CA GLN A 164 -6.41 11.02 -6.13
C GLN A 164 -7.52 9.98 -6.22
N VAL A 165 -7.51 9.10 -7.24
CA VAL A 165 -8.57 8.10 -7.45
C VAL A 165 -8.13 6.74 -6.91
N LEU A 166 -9.01 6.08 -6.16
CA LEU A 166 -8.84 4.71 -5.66
C LEU A 166 -8.71 3.74 -6.85
N THR A 167 -7.77 2.80 -6.75
CA THR A 167 -7.55 1.77 -7.74
C THR A 167 -8.83 0.94 -7.94
N CYS A 168 -9.13 0.67 -9.21
CA CYS A 168 -10.33 -0.03 -9.63
C CYS A 168 -10.03 -0.94 -10.82
N GLY A 169 -10.88 -1.96 -10.98
CA GLY A 169 -10.75 -2.96 -12.05
C GLY A 169 -9.50 -3.85 -11.95
N ARG A 170 -9.24 -4.56 -13.05
CA ARG A 170 -8.12 -5.49 -13.17
C ARG A 170 -6.78 -4.75 -13.20
N LYS A 171 -5.82 -5.26 -12.42
CA LYS A 171 -4.42 -4.81 -12.39
C LYS A 171 -3.50 -6.02 -12.55
N LEU A 172 -2.50 -5.85 -13.41
CA LEU A 172 -1.36 -6.74 -13.48
C LEU A 172 -0.20 -6.06 -12.74
N LEU A 173 0.56 -6.84 -11.98
CA LEU A 173 1.66 -6.35 -11.16
C LEU A 173 2.86 -7.30 -11.30
N GLY A 174 3.96 -6.83 -11.88
CA GLY A 174 5.22 -7.57 -11.94
C GLY A 174 5.90 -7.61 -10.57
N LEU A 175 6.22 -8.81 -10.08
CA LEU A 175 6.88 -9.01 -8.80
C LEU A 175 8.39 -8.76 -8.91
N TRP A 176 8.93 -8.10 -7.89
CA TRP A 176 10.37 -8.03 -7.61
C TRP A 176 10.82 -9.34 -6.97
N PRO A 177 12.04 -9.83 -7.26
CA PRO A 177 12.56 -11.04 -6.64
C PRO A 177 12.79 -10.82 -5.13
N ALA A 178 12.58 -11.88 -4.34
CA ALA A 178 12.74 -11.82 -2.88
C ALA A 178 14.20 -11.58 -2.41
N THR A 179 15.18 -11.72 -3.30
CA THR A 179 16.60 -11.41 -3.02
C THR A 179 16.86 -9.91 -2.89
N GLN A 180 15.93 -9.04 -3.31
CA GLN A 180 16.00 -7.60 -3.07
C GLN A 180 15.35 -7.26 -1.72
N GLU A 181 15.97 -6.33 -0.99
CA GLU A 181 15.58 -5.99 0.38
C GLU A 181 14.08 -5.68 0.55
N ASN A 182 13.56 -6.11 1.70
CA ASN A 182 12.14 -6.04 2.07
C ASN A 182 11.64 -4.57 2.09
N PRO A 183 10.50 -4.22 1.48
CA PRO A 183 10.19 -2.87 1.05
C PRO A 183 9.06 -2.25 1.88
N SER A 184 8.90 -2.63 3.15
CA SER A 184 7.76 -2.20 4.00
C SER A 184 7.53 -0.68 4.05
N ALA A 185 8.49 0.12 3.60
CA ALA A 185 8.46 1.58 3.56
C ALA A 185 8.45 2.22 2.15
N ARG A 186 8.59 1.49 1.03
CA ARG A 186 8.80 2.11 -0.30
C ARG A 186 7.85 1.58 -1.37
N TRP A 187 7.14 2.50 -2.03
CA TRP A 187 6.47 2.23 -3.30
C TRP A 187 7.50 1.72 -4.32
N SER A 188 7.19 0.61 -4.99
CA SER A 188 7.98 0.13 -6.12
C SER A 188 7.16 0.20 -7.40
N ALA A 189 7.79 0.61 -8.49
CA ALA A 189 7.19 0.40 -9.81
C ALA A 189 7.07 -1.12 -10.05
N PRO A 190 5.96 -1.62 -10.61
CA PRO A 190 5.85 -3.02 -10.98
C PRO A 190 7.01 -3.47 -11.87
N ASN A 191 7.60 -4.64 -11.57
CA ASN A 191 8.81 -5.13 -12.22
C ASN A 191 8.54 -5.75 -13.59
N PHE A 192 8.03 -4.98 -14.55
CA PHE A 192 7.75 -5.50 -15.89
C PHE A 192 8.95 -5.56 -16.83
N HIS A 193 10.07 -4.92 -16.45
CA HIS A 193 11.27 -4.85 -17.28
C HIS A 193 12.04 -6.17 -17.30
N GLN A 194 11.92 -6.98 -16.25
CA GLN A 194 12.58 -8.28 -16.17
C GLN A 194 11.71 -9.35 -16.86
N PRO A 195 12.25 -10.11 -17.83
CA PRO A 195 11.49 -11.08 -18.60
C PRO A 195 10.93 -12.23 -17.75
N ASP A 196 11.62 -12.54 -16.65
CA ASP A 196 11.32 -13.60 -15.67
C ASP A 196 10.48 -13.10 -14.48
N SER A 197 10.04 -11.84 -14.47
CA SER A 197 9.14 -11.36 -13.42
C SER A 197 7.80 -12.11 -13.47
N VAL A 198 7.45 -12.71 -12.34
CA VAL A 198 6.13 -13.27 -12.10
C VAL A 198 5.11 -12.13 -12.14
N ILE A 199 4.01 -12.32 -12.86
CA ILE A 199 2.96 -11.31 -13.00
C ILE A 199 1.78 -11.72 -12.14
N LEU A 200 1.49 -10.95 -11.10
CA LEU A 200 0.30 -11.08 -10.27
C LEU A 200 -0.89 -10.35 -10.90
N GLN A 201 -2.03 -11.03 -10.99
CA GLN A 201 -3.31 -10.41 -11.35
C GLN A 201 -4.18 -10.20 -10.10
N ILE A 202 -4.55 -8.94 -9.87
CA ILE A 202 -5.52 -8.55 -8.85
C ILE A 202 -6.70 -7.87 -9.54
N ASP A 203 -7.91 -8.31 -9.21
CA ASP A 203 -9.16 -7.73 -9.70
C ASP A 203 -9.81 -6.92 -8.58
N PHE A 204 -9.66 -5.59 -8.62
CA PHE A 204 -10.42 -4.70 -7.75
C PHE A 204 -11.87 -4.59 -8.24
N PRO A 205 -12.84 -4.33 -7.34
CA PRO A 205 -14.22 -4.09 -7.72
C PRO A 205 -14.31 -3.03 -8.83
N THR A 206 -15.05 -3.37 -9.89
CA THR A 206 -15.42 -2.37 -10.89
C THR A 206 -16.50 -1.47 -10.30
N SER A 207 -16.31 -0.17 -10.42
CA SER A 207 -17.26 0.83 -9.93
C SER A 207 -17.94 1.52 -11.11
N ALA A 208 -19.13 2.08 -10.87
CA ALA A 208 -19.80 2.98 -11.81
C ALA A 208 -19.33 4.44 -11.67
N PHE A 209 -18.52 4.74 -10.64
CA PHE A 209 -18.00 6.06 -10.29
C PHE A 209 -16.56 5.97 -9.80
N ASP A 210 -15.80 7.06 -9.94
CA ASP A 210 -14.47 7.17 -9.37
C ASP A 210 -14.57 7.49 -7.87
N VAL A 211 -13.92 6.69 -7.03
CA VAL A 211 -13.76 7.02 -5.61
C VAL A 211 -12.53 7.89 -5.45
N LYS A 212 -12.71 9.16 -5.11
CA LYS A 212 -11.64 10.15 -5.06
C LYS A 212 -11.34 10.62 -3.65
N PHE A 213 -10.06 10.62 -3.28
CA PHE A 213 -9.57 11.26 -2.06
C PHE A 213 -9.54 12.78 -2.26
N THR A 214 -10.45 13.50 -1.63
CA THR A 214 -10.46 14.97 -1.61
C THR A 214 -9.83 15.46 -0.31
N SER A 215 -8.82 16.34 -0.40
CA SER A 215 -8.19 16.89 0.80
C SER A 215 -9.21 17.77 1.55
N PRO A 216 -9.43 17.57 2.87
CA PRO A 216 -10.34 18.40 3.63
C PRO A 216 -9.81 19.82 3.77
N SER A 217 -10.72 20.77 4.01
CA SER A 217 -10.33 22.08 4.53
C SER A 217 -9.74 21.91 5.93
N ARG A 218 -8.64 22.64 6.20
CA ARG A 218 -8.10 22.77 7.56
C ARG A 218 -9.19 23.23 8.54
N ASP A 219 -9.03 22.85 9.81
CA ASP A 219 -9.87 23.39 10.86
C ASP A 219 -9.64 24.90 11.02
N LYS A 220 -10.67 25.60 11.48
CA LYS A 220 -10.62 27.04 11.78
C LYS A 220 -9.88 27.31 13.09
N PHE A 221 -9.93 26.36 14.01
CA PHE A 221 -9.31 26.46 15.32
C PHE A 221 -8.04 25.63 15.38
N SER A 222 -6.92 26.30 15.67
CA SER A 222 -5.66 25.67 16.06
C SER A 222 -5.00 26.65 17.02
N PRO A 223 -4.98 26.37 18.33
CA PRO A 223 -4.38 27.27 19.29
C PRO A 223 -2.86 27.27 19.16
N ARG A 224 -2.24 28.39 19.49
CA ARG A 224 -0.79 28.51 19.63
C ARG A 224 -0.49 28.92 21.06
N TYR A 225 0.14 28.03 21.80
CA TYR A 225 0.49 28.28 23.18
C TYR A 225 1.98 28.59 23.32
N GLU A 226 2.31 29.39 24.33
CA GLU A 226 3.69 29.68 24.69
C GLU A 226 4.31 28.46 25.37
N PHE A 227 5.45 27.98 24.88
CA PHE A 227 6.12 26.80 25.43
C PHE A 227 6.43 26.95 26.94
N GLY A 228 6.74 28.17 27.37
CA GLY A 228 7.02 28.49 28.78
C GLY A 228 5.81 28.38 29.71
N SER A 229 4.58 28.26 29.19
CA SER A 229 3.38 28.09 30.01
C SER A 229 3.13 26.64 30.42
N LEU A 230 3.97 25.69 29.97
CA LEU A 230 3.95 24.30 30.41
C LEU A 230 4.60 24.15 31.79
N LEU A 231 4.24 23.08 32.51
CA LEU A 231 4.96 22.67 33.72
C LEU A 231 6.43 22.38 33.39
N GLU A 232 7.36 22.72 34.29
CA GLU A 232 8.81 22.55 34.06
C GLU A 232 9.19 21.11 33.68
N GLU A 233 8.54 20.11 34.29
CA GLU A 233 8.74 18.71 33.93
C GLU A 233 8.35 18.38 32.48
N ASP A 234 7.23 18.95 32.00
CA ASP A 234 6.78 18.77 30.62
C ASP A 234 7.72 19.48 29.64
N GLN A 235 8.22 20.66 30.02
CA GLN A 235 9.20 21.39 29.23
C GLN A 235 10.50 20.61 29.05
N HIS A 236 11.05 20.04 30.13
CA HIS A 236 12.29 19.27 30.07
C HIS A 236 12.11 18.04 29.16
N LYS A 237 11.06 17.26 29.40
CA LYS A 237 10.80 16.04 28.62
C LYS A 237 10.54 16.34 27.15
N LEU A 238 9.79 17.40 26.82
CA LEU A 238 9.57 17.78 25.42
C LEU A 238 10.86 18.24 24.74
N LYS A 239 11.70 19.02 25.43
CA LYS A 239 13.01 19.41 24.88
C LYS A 239 13.88 18.19 24.57
N ASP A 240 13.95 17.22 25.48
CA ASP A 240 14.72 15.98 25.29
C ASP A 240 14.21 15.20 24.06
N ILE A 241 12.89 15.10 23.90
CA ILE A 241 12.29 14.44 22.73
C ILE A 241 12.58 15.22 21.44
N MET A 242 12.46 16.55 21.48
CA MET A 242 12.62 17.43 20.32
C MET A 242 14.07 17.56 19.84
N GLN A 243 15.04 17.14 20.65
CA GLN A 243 16.45 17.05 20.29
C GLN A 243 16.83 15.73 19.60
N LYS A 244 15.91 14.77 19.47
CA LYS A 244 16.19 13.50 18.79
C LYS A 244 16.40 13.73 17.29
N GLU A 245 17.53 13.28 16.76
CA GLU A 245 17.91 13.46 15.35
C GLU A 245 17.18 12.52 14.39
N SER A 246 16.53 11.46 14.88
CA SER A 246 15.84 10.48 14.04
C SER A 246 14.52 10.02 14.64
N LEU A 247 13.53 9.84 13.75
CA LEU A 247 12.19 9.33 14.05
C LEU A 247 12.23 7.91 14.64
N TYR A 248 13.27 7.14 14.34
CA TYR A 248 13.46 5.79 14.88
C TYR A 248 13.54 5.77 16.41
N TRP A 249 14.10 6.82 17.01
CA TRP A 249 14.28 6.91 18.47
C TRP A 249 13.02 7.36 19.22
N LEU A 250 11.91 7.64 18.52
CA LEU A 250 10.65 8.02 19.15
C LEU A 250 9.89 6.79 19.65
N THR A 251 9.82 6.66 20.98
CA THR A 251 8.96 5.67 21.63
C THR A 251 7.48 6.07 21.49
N ASP A 252 6.55 5.13 21.71
CA ASP A 252 5.13 5.46 21.67
C ASP A 252 4.71 6.44 22.77
N ALA A 253 5.40 6.42 23.92
CA ALA A 253 5.21 7.41 24.98
C ALA A 253 5.66 8.81 24.54
N ASP A 254 6.78 8.91 23.81
CA ASP A 254 7.24 10.18 23.25
C ASP A 254 6.24 10.72 22.23
N LYS A 255 5.76 9.86 21.32
CA LYS A 255 4.78 10.23 20.30
C LYS A 255 3.50 10.75 20.93
N LYS A 256 2.96 10.02 21.90
CA LYS A 256 1.77 10.44 22.64
C LYS A 256 1.96 11.83 23.27
N ARG A 257 3.08 12.04 23.96
CA ARG A 257 3.38 13.32 24.63
C ARG A 257 3.56 14.47 23.65
N LEU A 258 4.30 14.26 22.56
CA LEU A 258 4.45 15.27 21.50
C LEU A 258 3.10 15.66 20.91
N TRP A 259 2.25 14.68 20.61
CA TRP A 259 0.95 14.97 20.00
C TRP A 259 0.00 15.70 20.95
N GLU A 260 -0.04 15.30 22.22
CA GLU A 260 -0.83 15.97 23.27
C GLU A 260 -0.42 17.43 23.47
N LYS A 261 0.87 17.74 23.29
CA LYS A 261 1.45 19.07 23.51
C LYS A 261 1.84 19.79 22.21
N ARG A 262 1.37 19.34 21.04
CA ARG A 262 1.76 19.84 19.71
C ARG A 262 1.65 21.36 19.55
N TYR A 263 0.64 21.97 20.15
CA TYR A 263 0.38 23.41 20.10
C TYR A 263 1.39 24.28 20.88
N TYR A 264 2.31 23.66 21.63
CA TYR A 264 3.41 24.34 22.32
C TYR A 264 4.73 24.23 21.53
N CYS A 265 4.81 23.35 20.53
CA CYS A 265 6.06 23.01 19.84
C CYS A 265 6.44 24.00 18.72
N HIS A 266 5.58 24.96 18.39
CA HIS A 266 5.79 25.91 17.28
C HIS A 266 7.06 26.77 17.40
N SER A 267 7.57 26.98 18.62
CA SER A 267 8.80 27.76 18.85
C SER A 267 10.05 27.05 18.31
N GLN A 268 10.07 25.71 18.32
CA GLN A 268 11.16 24.91 17.80
C GLN A 268 10.76 24.36 16.44
N VAL A 269 11.11 25.13 15.40
CA VAL A 269 10.73 24.83 14.03
C VAL A 269 11.15 23.41 13.63
N SER A 270 12.40 23.02 13.90
CA SER A 270 12.95 21.70 13.56
C SER A 270 12.20 20.48 14.13
N SER A 271 11.26 20.68 15.07
CA SER A 271 10.51 19.59 15.70
C SER A 271 9.32 19.07 14.86
N LEU A 272 8.93 19.75 13.76
CA LEU A 272 7.76 19.35 12.97
C LEU A 272 7.79 17.89 12.49
N PRO A 273 8.91 17.34 11.97
CA PRO A 273 8.93 15.93 11.55
C PRO A 273 8.59 14.99 12.70
N LEU A 274 9.09 15.28 13.92
CA LEU A 274 8.79 14.51 15.13
C LEU A 274 7.31 14.62 15.49
N VAL A 275 6.73 15.82 15.42
CA VAL A 275 5.31 16.07 15.71
C VAL A 275 4.39 15.37 14.71
N LEU A 276 4.69 15.41 13.41
CA LEU A 276 3.92 14.73 12.38
C LEU A 276 4.03 13.20 12.47
N ALA A 277 5.22 12.66 12.74
CA ALA A 277 5.39 11.23 12.98
C ALA A 277 4.70 10.74 14.26
N SER A 278 4.32 11.68 15.14
CA SER A 278 3.57 11.44 16.36
C SER A 278 2.05 11.55 16.18
N ALA A 279 1.56 11.93 15.00
CA ALA A 279 0.14 11.97 14.70
C ALA A 279 -0.49 10.58 14.94
N PRO A 280 -1.60 10.49 15.71
CA PRO A 280 -2.19 9.22 16.11
C PRO A 280 -2.85 8.48 14.95
N SER A 281 -3.26 9.22 13.91
CA SER A 281 -3.85 8.68 12.70
C SER A 281 -3.70 9.68 11.56
N TRP A 282 -3.64 9.14 10.34
CA TRP A 282 -3.67 9.88 9.08
C TRP A 282 -4.97 9.62 8.31
N GLU A 283 -5.99 9.12 9.00
CA GLU A 283 -7.37 9.06 8.51
C GLU A 283 -7.86 10.45 8.09
N TRP A 284 -8.75 10.47 7.10
CA TRP A 284 -9.29 11.73 6.55
C TRP A 284 -9.84 12.67 7.64
N ALA A 285 -10.49 12.11 8.66
CA ALA A 285 -11.07 12.86 9.78
C ALA A 285 -10.03 13.60 10.65
N CYS A 286 -8.77 13.16 10.65
CA CYS A 286 -7.68 13.78 11.42
C CYS A 286 -6.95 14.88 10.65
N LEU A 287 -7.06 14.89 9.31
CA LEU A 287 -6.36 15.83 8.44
C LEU A 287 -6.70 17.31 8.67
N PRO A 288 -7.96 17.71 8.99
CA PRO A 288 -8.25 19.12 9.26
C PRO A 288 -7.39 19.74 10.37
N ASP A 289 -7.16 19.00 11.46
CA ASP A 289 -6.33 19.42 12.60
C ASP A 289 -4.84 19.50 12.19
N ILE A 290 -4.34 18.44 11.54
CA ILE A 290 -2.96 18.40 11.03
C ILE A 290 -2.69 19.58 10.08
N TYR A 291 -3.62 19.88 9.16
CA TYR A 291 -3.48 20.98 8.22
C TYR A 291 -3.58 22.36 8.89
N ALA A 292 -4.38 22.49 9.95
CA ALA A 292 -4.45 23.71 10.74
C ALA A 292 -3.15 23.97 11.50
N LEU A 293 -2.59 22.92 12.11
CA LEU A 293 -1.28 22.93 12.78
C LEU A 293 -0.16 23.32 11.82
N LEU A 294 -0.10 22.67 10.64
CA LEU A 294 0.93 22.92 9.61
C LEU A 294 0.92 24.36 9.13
N LYS A 295 -0.26 24.97 8.97
CA LYS A 295 -0.38 26.36 8.51
C LYS A 295 0.27 27.36 9.47
N GLN A 296 0.34 27.03 10.75
CA GLN A 296 0.90 27.90 11.79
C GLN A 296 2.41 27.72 11.96
N TRP A 297 2.99 26.70 11.31
CA TRP A 297 4.42 26.44 11.37
C TRP A 297 5.18 27.46 10.52
N THR A 298 6.21 28.07 11.11
CA THR A 298 7.10 28.98 10.38
C THR A 298 8.00 28.20 9.43
N HIS A 299 8.50 28.87 8.39
CA HIS A 299 9.40 28.27 7.42
C HIS A 299 10.65 27.67 8.10
N MET A 300 11.01 26.47 7.67
CA MET A 300 12.20 25.76 8.13
C MET A 300 13.40 26.11 7.27
N ASN A 301 14.60 25.86 7.79
CA ASN A 301 15.80 25.77 6.95
C ASN A 301 15.74 24.50 6.08
N HIS A 302 16.60 24.42 5.07
CA HIS A 302 16.60 23.30 4.14
C HIS A 302 17.01 21.96 4.79
N GLN A 303 17.84 21.96 5.84
CA GLN A 303 18.28 20.73 6.51
C GLN A 303 17.14 20.09 7.29
N ASP A 304 16.39 20.89 8.05
CA ASP A 304 15.21 20.44 8.79
C ASP A 304 14.10 19.98 7.84
N ALA A 305 13.92 20.67 6.71
CA ALA A 305 12.91 20.31 5.71
C ALA A 305 13.19 18.95 5.05
N LEU A 306 14.46 18.51 4.93
CA LEU A 306 14.80 17.18 4.42
C LEU A 306 14.24 16.07 5.31
N GLY A 307 14.09 16.30 6.62
CA GLY A 307 13.47 15.35 7.54
C GLY A 307 12.01 15.03 7.19
N LEU A 308 11.30 15.94 6.52
CA LEU A 308 9.92 15.73 6.04
C LEU A 308 9.86 14.90 4.74
N LEU A 309 10.99 14.73 4.06
CA LEU A 309 11.10 13.97 2.80
C LEU A 309 11.71 12.58 3.02
N HIS A 310 12.08 12.25 4.27
CA HIS A 310 12.63 10.95 4.59
C HIS A 310 11.53 9.88 4.56
N ALA A 311 11.76 8.79 3.83
CA ALA A 311 10.89 7.62 3.88
C ALA A 311 11.09 6.93 5.24
N THR A 312 10.03 6.91 6.05
CA THR A 312 9.96 6.18 7.33
C THR A 312 9.76 4.69 7.14
#